data_AF-A0A944U2A7-F1
#
_entry.id   AF-A0A944U2A7-F1
#
_cell.length_a   1.000
_cell.length_b   1.000
_cell.length_c   1.000
_cell.angle_alpha   90.00
_cell.angle_beta   90.00
_cell.angle_gamma   90.00
#
_symmetry.space_group_name_H-M   'P 1'
#
loop_
_entity.id
_entity.type
_entity.pdbx_description
1 polymer ?
#
loop_
_entity_poly.entity_id
_entity_poly.type
_entity_poly.pdbx_seq_one_letter_code
_entity_poly.pdbx_strand_id
1 'polypeptide(L)' 'MPKKFSDGQAPVDAAPQLIKDDLSNVAGAGMKPHEVRAKRKPMWVYLSSRERDAAALKAIESGETMSEWIRNAVRKAAKC' A
#
# COMPACT_ATOMS: atom_id res chain seq x y z
N MET A 1 -52.22 7.77 -14.00
CA MET A 1 -51.47 9.01 -13.70
C MET A 1 -50.09 8.61 -13.19
N PRO A 2 -48.99 9.08 -13.78
CA PRO A 2 -47.66 8.67 -13.33
C PRO A 2 -47.27 9.42 -12.05
N LYS A 3 -46.77 8.68 -11.05
CA LYS A 3 -46.20 9.22 -9.79
C LYS A 3 -44.98 10.06 -10.13
N LYS A 4 -45.00 11.34 -9.76
CA LYS A 4 -43.80 12.19 -9.80
C LYS A 4 -42.90 11.80 -8.64
N PHE A 5 -41.70 11.31 -8.95
CA PHE A 5 -40.62 11.27 -7.98
C PHE A 5 -40.18 12.73 -7.74
N SER A 6 -40.07 13.15 -6.48
CA SER A 6 -39.52 14.47 -6.18
C SER A 6 -38.08 14.51 -6.67
N ASP A 7 -37.74 15.51 -7.48
CA ASP A 7 -36.35 15.81 -7.81
C ASP A 7 -35.63 16.04 -6.49
N GLY A 8 -34.83 15.04 -6.09
CA GLY A 8 -34.09 15.03 -4.84
C GLY A 8 -33.01 16.08 -4.87
N GLN A 9 -33.41 17.34 -4.72
CA GLN A 9 -32.52 18.47 -4.61
C GLN A 9 -32.12 18.58 -3.15
N ALA A 10 -31.22 17.68 -2.74
CA ALA A 10 -30.42 17.94 -1.55
C ALA A 10 -29.55 19.17 -1.86
N PRO A 11 -29.49 20.18 -0.97
CA PRO A 11 -28.65 21.34 -1.19
C PRO A 11 -27.18 20.88 -1.22
N VAL A 12 -26.58 20.91 -2.40
CA VAL A 12 -25.15 20.63 -2.63
C VAL A 12 -24.24 21.76 -2.13
N ASP A 13 -24.80 22.81 -1.53
CA ASP A 13 -24.08 23.97 -0.98
C ASP A 13 -23.73 23.83 0.52
N ALA A 14 -23.93 22.66 1.13
CA ALA A 14 -23.33 22.39 2.43
C ALA A 14 -21.83 22.13 2.23
N ALA A 15 -20.99 23.10 2.59
CA ALA A 15 -19.56 22.87 2.77
C ALA A 15 -19.37 21.59 3.61
N PRO A 16 -18.45 20.67 3.24
CA PRO A 16 -18.29 19.42 3.95
C PRO A 16 -18.10 19.72 5.44
N GLN A 17 -19.05 19.27 6.26
CA GLN A 17 -18.94 19.44 7.70
C GLN A 17 -17.78 18.55 8.15
N LEU A 18 -16.70 19.18 8.60
CA LEU A 18 -15.62 18.48 9.27
C LEU A 18 -16.22 17.87 10.54
N ILE A 19 -16.42 16.55 10.57
CA ILE A 19 -16.84 15.85 11.78
C ILE A 19 -15.66 15.94 12.75
N LYS A 20 -15.69 16.95 13.63
CA LYS A 20 -14.62 17.26 14.58
C LYS A 20 -14.34 16.10 15.54
N ASP A 21 -15.34 15.25 15.77
CA ASP A 21 -15.29 14.19 16.78
C ASP A 21 -14.59 12.90 16.30
N ASP A 22 -14.38 12.72 15.00
CA ASP A 22 -13.73 11.51 14.46
C ASP A 22 -12.20 11.55 14.62
N LEU A 23 -11.63 12.73 14.92
CA LEU A 23 -10.20 12.91 15.18
C LEU A 23 -9.81 12.63 16.64
N SER A 24 -10.77 12.66 17.57
CA SER A 24 -10.50 12.48 19.01
C SER A 24 -10.28 11.03 19.44
N ASN A 25 -10.64 10.04 18.60
CA ASN A 25 -10.51 8.61 18.94
C ASN A 25 -9.26 7.93 18.37
N VAL A 26 -8.32 8.66 17.78
CA VAL A 26 -6.97 8.12 17.47
C VAL A 26 -6.00 8.42 18.62
N ALA A 27 -6.47 8.31 19.87
CA ALA A 27 -5.65 8.30 21.08
C ALA A 27 -5.00 6.91 21.23
N GLY A 28 -4.16 6.60 20.25
CA GLY A 28 -3.59 5.31 19.99
C GLY A 28 -3.02 5.37 18.61
N ALA A 29 -2.07 6.30 18.40
CA ALA A 29 -1.24 6.30 17.21
C ALA A 29 -0.43 5.00 17.22
N GLY A 30 -1.09 3.89 16.84
CA GLY A 30 -0.42 2.68 16.46
C GLY A 30 0.60 3.10 15.42
N MET A 31 1.87 2.89 15.73
CA MET A 31 2.98 3.34 14.89
C MET A 31 2.63 2.98 13.45
N LYS A 32 2.60 3.98 12.57
CA LYS A 32 2.20 3.72 11.20
C LYS A 32 3.19 2.71 10.63
N PRO A 33 2.79 1.72 9.82
CA PRO A 33 3.70 0.68 9.36
C PRO A 33 4.99 1.20 8.70
N HIS A 34 4.97 2.40 8.12
CA HIS A 34 6.14 3.06 7.56
C HIS A 34 7.07 3.70 8.60
N GLU A 35 6.58 4.05 9.78
CA GLU A 35 7.33 4.59 10.92
C GLU A 35 8.06 3.47 11.67
N VAL A 36 7.49 2.25 11.71
CA VAL A 36 8.13 1.05 12.30
C VAL A 36 9.20 0.45 11.38
N ARG A 37 9.04 0.60 10.06
CA ARG A 37 9.97 0.02 9.09
C ARG A 37 11.31 0.77 9.12
N ALA A 38 12.32 0.13 9.71
CA ALA A 38 13.69 0.61 9.64
C ALA A 38 14.06 0.93 8.19
N LYS A 39 14.51 2.16 7.94
CA LYS A 39 14.99 2.60 6.62
C LYS A 39 16.13 1.67 6.20
N ARG A 40 15.92 0.93 5.11
CA ARG A 40 16.90 -0.01 4.58
C ARG A 40 18.00 0.76 3.87
N LYS A 41 19.25 0.33 4.07
CA LYS A 41 20.37 0.83 3.25
C LYS A 41 20.16 0.33 1.81
N PRO A 42 20.20 1.22 0.80
CA PRO A 42 20.14 0.78 -0.59
C PRO A 42 21.38 -0.06 -0.90
N MET A 43 21.18 -1.19 -1.57
CA MET A 43 22.26 -2.04 -2.05
C MET A 43 22.05 -2.33 -3.53
N TRP A 44 23.14 -2.28 -4.29
CA TRP A 44 23.15 -2.65 -5.70
C TRP A 44 23.44 -4.15 -5.82
N VAL A 45 22.63 -4.84 -6.62
CA VAL A 45 22.83 -6.27 -6.94
C VAL A 45 23.12 -6.36 -8.43
N TYR A 46 24.28 -6.92 -8.77
CA TYR A 46 24.66 -7.16 -10.15
C TYR A 46 24.11 -8.51 -10.60
N LEU A 47 23.27 -8.48 -11.63
CA LEU A 47 22.66 -9.66 -12.24
C LEU A 47 22.94 -9.64 -13.73
N SER A 48 23.22 -10.80 -14.31
CA SER A 48 23.16 -10.98 -15.76
C SER A 48 21.73 -10.71 -16.26
N SER A 49 21.58 -10.44 -17.56
CA SER A 49 20.26 -10.19 -18.17
C SER A 49 19.30 -11.35 -17.91
N ARG A 50 19.77 -12.59 -18.06
CA ARG A 50 18.96 -13.80 -17.82
C ARG A 50 18.48 -13.90 -16.37
N GLU A 51 19.35 -13.60 -15.40
CA GLU A 51 18.98 -13.64 -13.98
C GLU A 51 17.98 -12.54 -13.63
N ARG A 52 18.15 -11.36 -14.21
CA ARG A 52 17.22 -10.24 -14.04
C ARG A 52 15.82 -10.58 -14.55
N ASP A 53 15.72 -11.17 -15.73
CA ASP A 53 14.44 -11.56 -16.33
C ASP A 53 13.75 -12.67 -15.51
N ALA A 54 14.53 -13.66 -15.06
CA ALA A 54 14.03 -14.72 -14.19
C ALA A 54 13.52 -14.17 -12.83
N ALA A 55 14.27 -13.25 -12.22
CA ALA A 55 13.88 -12.60 -10.96
C ALA A 55 12.62 -11.75 -11.13
N ALA A 56 12.50 -11.03 -12.25
CA ALA A 56 11.32 -10.21 -12.55
C ALA A 56 10.06 -11.07 -12.70
N LEU A 57 10.14 -12.17 -13.46
CA LEU A 57 9.02 -13.12 -13.63
C LEU A 57 8.60 -13.70 -12.28
N LYS A 58 9.56 -14.14 -11.46
CA LYS A 58 9.26 -14.72 -10.15
C LYS A 58 8.67 -13.70 -9.18
N ALA A 59 9.14 -12.45 -9.22
CA ALA A 59 8.57 -11.37 -8.44
C ALA A 59 7.10 -11.13 -8.81
N ILE A 60 6.78 -11.07 -10.11
CA ILE A 60 5.41 -10.94 -10.62
C ILE A 60 4.53 -12.11 -10.15
N GLU A 61 4.99 -13.35 -10.31
CA GLU A 61 4.26 -14.55 -9.85
C GLU A 61 3.96 -14.51 -8.34
N SER A 62 4.87 -13.98 -7.54
CA SER A 62 4.71 -13.84 -6.09
C SER A 62 3.92 -12.61 -5.64
N GLY A 63 3.59 -11.70 -6.56
CA GLY A 63 2.98 -10.40 -6.21
C GLY A 63 3.90 -9.48 -5.40
N GLU A 64 5.21 -9.69 -5.46
CA GLU A 64 6.22 -8.92 -4.74
C GLU A 64 6.97 -7.97 -5.67
N THR A 65 7.56 -6.91 -5.11
CA THR A 65 8.56 -6.14 -5.87
C THR A 65 9.81 -6.97 -6.11
N MET A 66 10.53 -6.73 -7.22
CA MET A 66 11.77 -7.46 -7.53
C MET A 66 12.80 -7.40 -6.38
N SER A 67 12.91 -6.25 -5.71
CA SER A 67 13.79 -6.08 -4.54
C SER A 67 13.33 -6.87 -3.31
N GLU A 68 12.02 -7.05 -3.11
CA GLU A 68 11.48 -7.88 -2.03
C GLU A 68 11.73 -9.35 -2.30
N TRP A 69 11.44 -9.78 -3.53
CA TRP A 69 11.65 -11.15 -3.96
C TRP A 69 13.10 -11.59 -3.78
N ILE A 70 14.07 -10.79 -4.25
CA ILE A 70 15.50 -11.09 -4.09
C ILE A 70 15.87 -11.24 -2.61
N ARG A 71 15.39 -10.34 -1.74
CA ARG A 71 15.66 -10.41 -0.29
C ARG A 71 15.05 -11.66 0.34
N ASN A 72 13.81 -12.00 -0.01
CA ASN A 72 13.13 -13.17 0.53
C ASN A 72 13.80 -14.48 0.05
N ALA A 73 14.24 -14.52 -1.22
CA ALA A 73 15.02 -15.64 -1.75
C ALA A 73 16.35 -15.83 -0.99
N VAL A 74 17.09 -14.74 -0.75
CA VAL A 74 18.34 -14.78 0.04
C VAL A 74 18.08 -15.25 1.47
N ARG A 75 17.03 -14.74 2.13
CA ARG A 75 16.64 -15.19 3.49
C ARG A 75 16.35 -16.69 3.55
N LYS A 76 15.53 -17.17 2.61
CA LYS A 76 15.19 -18.59 2.49
C LYS A 76 16.44 -19.46 2.29
N ALA A 77 17.38 -19.01 1.47
CA ALA A 77 18.64 -19.72 1.24
C ALA A 77 19.58 -19.69 2.46
N ALA A 78 19.66 -18.55 3.14
CA ALA A 78 20.49 -18.35 4.33
C ALA A 78 19.89 -18.92 5.61
N LYS A 79 18.62 -19.39 5.57
CA LYS A 79 17.84 -19.83 6.73
C LYS A 79 17.72 -18.76 7.83
N CYS A 80 17.50 -17.50 7.40
CA CYS A 80 17.32 -16.35 8.29
C CYS A 80 15.98 -15.62 8.10
#